data_AF-A0A444IX37-F1
#
_entry.id   AF-A0A444IX37-F1
#
_cell.length_a   1.000
_cell.length_b   1.000
_cell.length_c   1.000
_cell.angle_alpha   90.00
_cell.angle_beta   90.00
_cell.angle_gamma   90.00
#
_symmetry.space_group_name_H-M   'P 1'
#
loop_
_entity.id
_entity.type
_entity.pdbx_description
1 polymer ?
#
loop_
_entity_poly.entity_id
_entity_poly.type
_entity_poly.pdbx_seq_one_letter_code
_entity_poly.pdbx_strand_id
1 'polypeptide(L)'
;MNNRYPDILLLERNPIEVRYQFLFELKYSKKKEGRRGMEEKRAEGIEQVGAYQELAEIRKLPKLKSYLLLTDGSAIEAVEVG
;
A
#
# COMPACT_ATOMS: atom_id res chain seq x y z
N MET A 1 -4.28 -13.52 17.28
CA MET A 1 -4.92 -12.68 16.24
C MET A 1 -3.81 -11.90 15.56
N ASN A 2 -3.44 -12.26 14.33
CA ASN A 2 -2.44 -11.52 13.57
C ASN A 2 -3.11 -10.28 12.99
N ASN A 3 -2.95 -9.16 13.69
CA ASN A 3 -3.39 -7.83 13.27
C ASN A 3 -2.58 -7.38 12.05
N ARG A 4 -2.96 -7.85 10.86
CA ARG A 4 -2.42 -7.36 9.59
C ARG A 4 -3.21 -6.11 9.20
N TYR A 5 -2.67 -4.94 9.48
CA TYR A 5 -3.25 -3.67 9.07
C TYR A 5 -2.34 -3.00 8.03
N PRO A 6 -2.92 -2.34 7.01
CA PRO A 6 -2.16 -1.46 6.15
C PRO A 6 -1.50 -0.34 6.94
N ASP A 7 -0.36 0.14 6.46
CA ASP A 7 0.34 1.27 7.09
C ASP A 7 -0.55 2.52 7.15
N ILE A 8 -1.27 2.82 6.05
CA ILE A 8 -2.19 3.95 5.99
C ILE A 8 -3.49 3.54 5.27
N LEU A 9 -4.62 3.86 5.91
CA LEU A 9 -5.96 3.83 5.30
C LEU A 9 -6.56 5.23 5.36
N LEU A 10 -6.89 5.78 4.20
CA LEU A 10 -7.62 7.04 4.07
C LEU A 10 -9.04 6.72 3.64
N LEU A 11 -9.96 6.83 4.59
CA LEU A 11 -11.35 6.45 4.43
C LEU A 11 -12.25 7.67 4.29
N GLU A 12 -13.37 7.44 3.60
CA GLU A 12 -14.48 8.37 3.58
C GLU A 12 -15.01 8.58 5.00
N ARG A 13 -15.42 9.81 5.33
CA ARG A 13 -16.02 10.14 6.62
C ARG A 13 -17.21 11.06 6.42
N ASN A 14 -18.40 10.59 6.80
CA ASN A 14 -19.63 11.39 6.82
C ASN A 14 -19.40 12.75 7.54
N PRO A 15 -19.79 13.90 6.94
CA PRO A 15 -20.55 14.08 5.69
C PRO A 15 -19.72 14.30 4.43
N ILE A 16 -18.42 14.02 4.45
CA ILE A 16 -17.50 14.22 3.33
C ILE A 16 -17.53 12.98 2.44
N GLU A 17 -18.08 13.12 1.23
CA GLU A 17 -17.94 12.11 0.16
C GLU A 17 -16.59 12.28 -0.55
N VAL A 18 -15.91 11.18 -0.84
CA VAL A 18 -14.64 11.18 -1.59
C VAL A 18 -14.76 10.39 -2.90
N ARG A 19 -13.97 10.79 -3.90
CA ARG A 19 -13.92 10.09 -5.19
C ARG A 19 -13.33 8.68 -5.05
N TYR A 20 -12.31 8.54 -4.21
CA TYR A 20 -11.65 7.28 -3.90
C TYR A 20 -11.26 7.25 -2.42
N GLN A 21 -11.22 6.05 -1.88
CA GLN A 21 -10.56 5.74 -0.62
C GLN A 21 -9.21 5.12 -0.93
N PHE A 22 -8.24 5.21 -0.02
CA PHE A 22 -6.88 4.76 -0.30
C PHE A 22 -6.35 3.83 0.78
N LEU A 23 -5.66 2.79 0.32
CA LEU A 23 -4.78 1.95 1.11
C LEU A 23 -3.36 2.20 0.62
N PHE A 24 -2.44 2.53 1.53
CA PHE A 24 -1.02 2.63 1.23
C PHE A 24 -0.20 1.66 2.08
N GLU A 25 0.70 0.94 1.43
CA GLU A 25 1.81 0.22 2.07
C GLU A 25 3.11 0.94 1.71
N LEU A 26 4.01 1.10 2.69
CA LEU A 26 5.25 1.84 2.53
C LEU A 26 6.44 0.88 2.60
N LYS A 27 7.32 0.94 1.60
CA LYS A 27 8.57 0.17 1.61
C LYS A 27 9.78 1.06 1.35
N TYR A 28 10.85 0.79 2.11
CA TYR A 28 12.14 1.43 1.95
C TYR A 28 13.21 0.40 1.60
N SER A 29 14.01 0.68 0.57
CA SER A 29 15.25 -0.05 0.28
C SER A 29 16.45 0.86 0.50
N LYS A 30 17.52 0.36 1.13
CA LYS A 30 18.72 1.17 1.33
C LYS A 30 19.40 1.37 -0.02
N LYS A 31 19.87 2.58 -0.32
CA LYS A 31 20.60 2.89 -1.57
C LYS A 31 21.71 1.90 -1.93
N LYS A 32 22.42 1.36 -0.92
CA LYS A 32 23.49 0.35 -1.09
C LYS A 32 23.00 -0.99 -1.66
N GLU A 33 21.71 -1.29 -1.56
CA GLU A 33 21.07 -2.50 -2.10
C GLU A 33 20.71 -2.32 -3.59
N GLY A 34 20.72 -1.08 -4.08
CA GLY A 34 20.52 -0.73 -5.47
C GLY A 34 19.19 -1.25 -6.02
N ARG A 35 19.20 -1.60 -7.31
CA ARG A 35 18.01 -2.08 -8.02
C ARG A 35 17.43 -3.37 -7.42
N ARG A 36 18.29 -4.30 -7.01
CA ARG A 36 17.85 -5.58 -6.44
C ARG A 36 17.04 -5.39 -5.16
N GLY A 37 17.50 -4.53 -4.25
CA GLY A 37 16.75 -4.23 -3.02
C GLY A 37 15.39 -3.59 -3.31
N MET A 38 15.32 -2.70 -4.31
CA MET A 38 14.06 -2.10 -4.75
C MET A 38 13.10 -3.15 -5.33
N GLU A 39 13.58 -4.09 -6.13
CA GLU A 39 12.77 -5.17 -6.71
C GLU A 39 12.26 -6.14 -5.64
N GLU A 40 13.10 -6.52 -4.67
CA GLU A 40 12.71 -7.34 -3.53
C GLU A 40 11.62 -6.67 -2.68
N LYS A 41 11.79 -5.38 -2.38
CA LYS A 41 10.81 -4.60 -1.63
C LYS A 41 9.52 -4.37 -2.41
N ARG A 42 9.60 -4.26 -3.74
CA ARG A 42 8.41 -4.22 -4.59
C ARG A 42 7.60 -5.51 -4.48
N ALA A 43 8.24 -6.66 -4.64
CA ALA A 43 7.56 -7.96 -4.57
C ALA A 43 6.91 -8.17 -3.18
N GLU A 44 7.66 -7.91 -2.11
CA GLU A 44 7.16 -7.98 -0.72
C GLU A 44 5.95 -7.06 -0.51
N GLY A 45 6.02 -5.80 -0.97
CA GLY A 45 4.94 -4.84 -0.82
C GLY A 45 3.69 -5.19 -1.61
N ILE A 46 3.82 -5.70 -2.84
CA ILE A 46 2.68 -6.15 -3.66
C ILE A 46 1.98 -7.33 -2.99
N GLU A 47 2.73 -8.32 -2.50
CA GLU A 47 2.16 -9.47 -1.78
C GLU A 47 1.38 -9.02 -0.53
N GLN A 48 1.94 -8.08 0.23
CA GLN A 48 1.34 -7.57 1.45
C GLN A 48 0.06 -6.78 1.17
N VAL A 49 0.05 -5.91 0.15
CA VAL A 49 -1.17 -5.20 -0.29
C VAL A 49 -2.25 -6.18 -0.73
N GLY A 50 -1.90 -7.20 -1.53
CA GLY A 50 -2.82 -8.26 -1.94
C GLY A 50 -3.43 -8.99 -0.73
N ALA A 51 -2.62 -9.32 0.27
CA ALA A 51 -3.10 -9.96 1.49
C ALA A 51 -4.08 -9.06 2.29
N TYR A 52 -3.91 -7.73 2.27
CA TYR A 52 -4.87 -6.82 2.91
C TYR A 52 -6.18 -6.72 2.14
N GLN A 53 -6.15 -6.73 0.81
CA GLN A 53 -7.36 -6.65 -0.02
C GLN A 53 -8.30 -7.85 0.23
N GLU A 54 -7.76 -9.00 0.64
CA GLU A 54 -8.54 -10.18 1.03
C GLU A 54 -9.18 -10.09 2.42
N LEU A 55 -8.80 -9.11 3.25
CA LEU A 55 -9.43 -8.89 4.56
C LEU A 55 -10.87 -8.43 4.36
N ALA A 56 -11.81 -9.06 5.08
CA ALA A 56 -13.25 -8.78 4.94
C ALA A 56 -13.61 -7.31 5.15
N GLU A 57 -12.90 -6.60 6.03
CA GLU A 57 -13.10 -5.18 6.31
C GLU A 57 -12.57 -4.25 5.22
N ILE A 58 -11.57 -4.68 4.45
CA ILE A 58 -11.00 -3.93 3.33
C ILE A 58 -11.78 -4.22 2.05
N ARG A 59 -12.13 -5.48 1.79
CA ARG A 59 -12.88 -5.92 0.61
C ARG A 59 -14.24 -5.23 0.45
N LYS A 60 -14.85 -4.78 1.56
CA LYS A 60 -16.13 -4.06 1.57
C LYS A 60 -16.00 -2.55 1.31
N LEU A 61 -14.77 -2.00 1.26
CA LEU A 61 -14.58 -0.56 1.07
C LEU A 61 -14.85 -0.18 -0.39
N PRO A 62 -15.88 0.65 -0.66
CA PRO A 62 -16.18 1.07 -2.02
C PRO A 62 -15.11 2.03 -2.54
N LYS A 63 -14.87 2.03 -3.86
CA LYS A 63 -13.95 2.97 -4.53
C LYS A 63 -12.52 2.94 -3.94
N LEU A 64 -12.10 1.80 -3.38
CA LEU A 64 -10.75 1.66 -2.80
C LEU A 64 -9.71 1.60 -3.92
N LYS A 65 -8.63 2.35 -3.75
CA LYS A 65 -7.40 2.28 -4.54
C LYS A 65 -6.25 1.89 -3.62
N SER A 66 -5.50 0.87 -4.00
CA SER A 66 -4.37 0.40 -3.21
C SER A 66 -3.05 0.77 -3.89
N TYR A 67 -2.10 1.28 -3.13
CA TYR A 67 -0.79 1.65 -3.64
C TYR A 67 0.33 1.13 -2.74
N LEU A 68 1.39 0.65 -3.37
CA LEU A 68 2.69 0.50 -2.75
C LEU A 68 3.49 1.78 -3.02
N LEU A 69 3.96 2.43 -1.95
CA LEU A 69 4.89 3.55 -2.01
C LEU A 69 6.30 3.04 -1.72
N LEU A 70 7.14 2.97 -2.74
CA LEU A 70 8.49 2.43 -2.65
C LEU A 70 9.51 3.57 -2.76
N THR A 71 10.51 3.60 -1.87
CA THR A 71 11.54 4.63 -1.89
C THR A 71 12.91 4.13 -1.43
N ASP A 72 13.97 4.73 -1.96
CA ASP A 72 15.33 4.60 -1.45
C ASP A 72 15.83 5.86 -0.72
N GLY A 73 14.91 6.79 -0.43
CA GLY A 73 15.18 8.09 0.16
C GLY A 73 15.66 9.14 -0.84
N SER A 74 15.75 8.85 -2.15
CA SER A 74 15.98 9.86 -3.20
C SER A 74 14.70 10.23 -3.94
N ALA A 75 13.84 9.26 -4.23
CA ALA A 75 12.56 9.43 -4.89
C ALA A 75 11.53 8.44 -4.33
N ILE A 76 10.25 8.75 -4.52
CA ILE A 76 9.15 7.83 -4.21
C ILE A 76 8.54 7.37 -5.54
N GLU A 77 8.44 6.06 -5.71
CA GLU A 77 7.65 5.42 -6.76
C GLU A 77 6.32 4.95 -6.17
N ALA A 78 5.21 5.37 -6.78
CA ALA A 78 3.89 4.90 -6.42
C ALA A 78 3.44 3.83 -7.43
N VAL A 79 3.15 2.63 -6.93
CA VAL A 79 2.73 1.49 -7.74
C VAL A 79 1.28 1.16 -7.36
N GLU A 80 0.35 1.30 -8.30
CA GLU A 80 -1.03 0.86 -8.09
C GLU A 80 -1.09 -0.66 -8.04
N VAL A 81 -1.75 -1.20 -7.02
CA VAL A 81 -1.97 -2.65 -6.85
C VAL A 81 -3.47 -2.90 -7.03
N GLY A 82 -3.78 -3.73 -8.03
CA GLY A 82 -5.15 -4.01 -8.50
C GLY A 82 -6.00 -4.76 -7.49
#